data_AF-A0A5S3URX9-F1
#
_entry.id   AF-A0A5S3URX9-F1
#
_cell.length_a   1.000
_cell.length_b   1.000
_cell.length_c   1.000
_cell.angle_alpha   90.00
_cell.angle_beta   90.00
_cell.angle_gamma   90.00
#
_symmetry.space_group_name_H-M   'P 1'
#
loop_
_entity.id
_entity.type
_entity.pdbx_description
1 polymer ?
#
loop_
_entity_poly.entity_id
_entity_poly.type
_entity_poly.pdbx_seq_one_letter_code
_entity_poly.pdbx_strand_id
1 'polypeptide(L)'
;MASIQTAVQVMVDKLVADMQGEQPLSAEEQALVSNAITKLADNEKLEQAVVAVAESHIDEATTALQQVAQVSQTSLQQAAQTLNDNGTALEGKAAKLDQLDAMAPSLARVEALQGRAFTNQIRPLFGINSIETNHTSANYARTTSVFAVYDHSGETFLVRPCFTYNNSYEQSRLEYLKLFADGSGRSITHSSFVHANSFAQNPTSTTYLYGASAYLPLGSKDNPADIEYDIVYSTQDSQATGVVNYGGVYVRSQGFTSMSKPKKNLNATDQYGVPSITSHSYADVAVLYDNQKHCLLMVDENTSLLIEKYRDGNVITTTAIANESELQAYVDNGDFTTVKMIHHYLNYPYGIRRLTGQEAQLSQPWDYYGYFGVFNNTVKMGGSRYCAHYRFTPELKLEPVNYFFMNSSRAATTSGNATGTGEATVALESMSGELLGMYSYRSEPDTAGYHGGIMANAIMCINPYSHTGVINEHFTHNYHGLGRTCRAF
;
A
#
# COMPACT_ATOMS: atom_id res chain seq x y z
N MET A 1 -117.46 2.93 -9.51
CA MET A 1 -116.64 4.13 -9.24
C MET A 1 -115.23 3.96 -9.83
N ALA A 2 -115.13 3.87 -11.16
CA ALA A 2 -113.86 3.72 -11.87
C ALA A 2 -113.88 4.45 -13.23
N SER A 3 -114.67 5.52 -13.32
CA SER A 3 -114.85 6.28 -14.57
C SER A 3 -114.28 7.70 -14.52
N ILE A 4 -114.11 8.32 -13.33
CA ILE A 4 -113.62 9.72 -13.22
C ILE A 4 -112.10 9.82 -13.24
N GLN A 5 -111.38 8.98 -12.49
CA GLN A 5 -109.91 9.08 -12.39
C GLN A 5 -109.22 8.67 -13.70
N THR A 6 -109.75 7.66 -14.39
CA THR A 6 -109.32 7.29 -15.75
C THR A 6 -109.70 8.37 -16.76
N ALA A 7 -110.85 9.04 -16.60
CA ALA A 7 -111.21 10.18 -17.44
C ALA A 7 -110.31 11.40 -17.21
N VAL A 8 -109.91 11.68 -15.96
CA VAL A 8 -108.99 12.78 -15.62
C VAL A 8 -107.58 12.50 -16.17
N GLN A 9 -107.08 11.27 -16.06
CA GLN A 9 -105.78 10.90 -16.63
C GLN A 9 -105.79 10.99 -18.16
N VAL A 10 -106.84 10.49 -18.83
CA VAL A 10 -107.01 10.63 -20.29
C VAL A 10 -107.18 12.09 -20.70
N MET A 11 -107.83 12.92 -19.87
CA MET A 11 -107.91 14.37 -20.11
C MET A 11 -106.53 15.02 -20.01
N VAL A 12 -105.74 14.73 -18.97
CA VAL A 12 -104.40 15.32 -18.77
C VAL A 12 -103.44 14.85 -19.86
N ASP A 13 -103.46 13.57 -20.23
CA ASP A 13 -102.60 13.04 -21.30
C ASP A 13 -102.99 13.61 -22.67
N LYS A 14 -104.30 13.80 -22.92
CA LYS A 14 -104.78 14.48 -24.12
C LYS A 14 -104.41 15.96 -24.13
N LEU A 15 -104.50 16.66 -22.99
CA LEU A 15 -104.14 18.07 -22.87
C LEU A 15 -102.63 18.30 -23.02
N VAL A 16 -101.80 17.38 -22.51
CA VAL A 16 -100.34 17.41 -22.73
C VAL A 16 -100.00 17.11 -24.19
N ALA A 17 -100.71 16.20 -24.85
CA ALA A 17 -100.54 15.93 -26.28
C ALA A 17 -100.98 17.12 -27.15
N ASP A 18 -102.12 17.75 -26.83
CA ASP A 18 -102.64 18.93 -27.53
C ASP A 18 -101.78 20.18 -27.23
N MET A 19 -101.16 20.29 -26.05
CA MET A 19 -100.13 21.30 -25.73
C MET A 19 -98.82 21.13 -26.52
N GLN A 20 -98.55 19.92 -27.05
CA GLN A 20 -97.34 19.61 -27.81
C GLN A 20 -97.58 19.54 -29.34
N GLY A 21 -98.83 19.60 -29.82
CA GLY A 21 -99.19 19.63 -31.24
C GLY A 21 -99.39 21.04 -31.81
N GLU A 22 -99.30 21.22 -33.14
CA GLU A 22 -99.41 22.54 -33.81
C GLU A 22 -100.83 23.15 -33.85
N GLN A 23 -101.82 22.53 -33.19
CA GLN A 23 -103.16 23.10 -33.03
C GLN A 23 -103.29 23.81 -31.67
N PRO A 24 -103.68 25.10 -31.62
CA PRO A 24 -103.85 25.81 -30.36
C PRO A 24 -105.01 25.22 -29.54
N LEU A 25 -104.77 24.98 -28.24
CA LEU A 25 -105.76 24.45 -27.29
C LEU A 25 -107.03 25.27 -27.27
N SER A 26 -108.16 24.60 -27.05
CA SER A 26 -109.45 25.27 -26.94
C SER A 26 -109.51 26.18 -25.70
N ALA A 27 -110.39 27.19 -25.73
CA ALA A 27 -110.53 28.15 -24.64
C ALA A 27 -110.90 27.48 -23.29
N GLU A 28 -111.61 26.35 -23.31
CA GLU A 28 -111.99 25.60 -22.10
C GLU A 28 -110.80 24.83 -21.50
N GLU A 29 -109.93 24.27 -22.33
CA GLU A 29 -108.70 23.58 -21.90
C GLU A 29 -107.66 24.57 -21.36
N GLN A 30 -107.54 25.75 -21.99
CA GLN A 30 -106.72 26.84 -21.47
C GLN A 30 -107.23 27.33 -20.10
N ALA A 31 -108.54 27.41 -19.90
CA ALA A 31 -109.13 27.80 -18.61
C ALA A 31 -108.89 26.75 -17.51
N LEU A 32 -108.94 25.45 -17.85
CA LEU A 32 -108.71 24.37 -16.89
C LEU A 32 -107.25 24.32 -16.43
N VAL A 33 -106.30 24.44 -17.37
CA VAL A 33 -104.86 24.52 -17.07
C VAL A 33 -104.55 25.77 -16.27
N SER A 34 -105.12 26.92 -16.67
CA SER A 34 -104.97 28.16 -15.91
C SER A 34 -105.43 27.98 -14.47
N ASN A 35 -106.59 27.35 -14.21
CA ASN A 35 -107.10 27.15 -12.86
C ASN A 35 -106.27 26.15 -12.04
N ALA A 36 -105.73 25.10 -12.67
CA ALA A 36 -104.80 24.18 -12.01
C ALA A 36 -103.47 24.86 -11.65
N ILE A 37 -102.92 25.68 -12.56
CA ILE A 37 -101.75 26.52 -12.33
C ILE A 37 -102.03 27.53 -11.21
N THR A 38 -103.20 28.18 -11.21
CA THR A 38 -103.60 29.11 -10.14
C THR A 38 -103.70 28.39 -8.79
N LYS A 39 -104.29 27.19 -8.73
CA LYS A 39 -104.37 26.41 -7.47
C LYS A 39 -103.03 25.88 -6.98
N LEU A 40 -102.08 25.61 -7.88
CA LEU A 40 -100.70 25.28 -7.52
C LEU A 40 -99.92 26.52 -7.09
N ALA A 41 -100.15 27.66 -7.75
CA ALA A 41 -99.55 28.95 -7.42
C ALA A 41 -100.06 29.50 -6.08
N ASP A 42 -101.31 29.22 -5.70
CA ASP A 42 -101.93 29.71 -4.47
C ASP A 42 -101.81 28.73 -3.28
N ASN A 43 -100.98 27.68 -3.39
CA ASN A 43 -100.85 26.67 -2.33
C ASN A 43 -99.79 27.07 -1.29
N GLU A 44 -100.16 27.98 -0.40
CA GLU A 44 -99.35 28.53 0.70
C GLU A 44 -98.72 27.43 1.60
N LYS A 45 -99.37 26.27 1.73
CA LYS A 45 -98.83 25.13 2.50
C LYS A 45 -97.62 24.46 1.83
N LEU A 46 -97.56 24.45 0.50
CA LEU A 46 -96.43 23.89 -0.23
C LEU A 46 -95.21 24.82 -0.10
N GLU A 47 -95.41 26.12 -0.24
CA GLU A 47 -94.35 27.13 -0.07
C GLU A 47 -93.75 27.08 1.33
N GLN A 48 -94.59 27.06 2.38
CA GLN A 48 -94.13 26.94 3.77
C GLN A 48 -93.35 25.65 4.04
N ALA A 49 -93.78 24.51 3.47
CA ALA A 49 -93.08 23.24 3.63
C ALA A 49 -91.70 23.25 2.92
N VAL A 50 -91.61 23.85 1.73
CA VAL A 50 -90.33 23.98 1.01
C VAL A 50 -89.36 24.90 1.75
N VAL A 51 -89.84 26.03 2.28
CA VAL A 51 -89.01 26.97 3.04
C VAL A 51 -88.48 26.33 4.34
N ALA A 52 -89.33 25.64 5.11
CA ALA A 52 -88.90 25.00 6.35
C ALA A 52 -87.84 23.90 6.14
N VAL A 53 -87.96 23.11 5.06
CA VAL A 53 -86.95 22.11 4.70
C VAL A 53 -85.64 22.77 4.25
N ALA A 54 -85.73 23.87 3.50
CA ALA A 54 -84.55 24.64 3.09
C ALA A 54 -83.82 25.25 4.30
N GLU A 55 -84.54 25.85 5.25
CA GLU A 55 -83.97 26.40 6.49
C GLU A 55 -83.28 25.33 7.33
N SER A 56 -83.93 24.18 7.55
CA SER A 56 -83.35 23.06 8.28
C SER A 56 -82.06 22.54 7.64
N HIS A 57 -82.04 22.39 6.30
CA HIS A 57 -80.84 21.95 5.59
C HIS A 57 -79.71 22.99 5.63
N ILE A 58 -80.05 24.29 5.57
CA ILE A 58 -79.07 25.38 5.67
C ILE A 58 -78.45 25.43 7.07
N ASP A 59 -79.25 25.24 8.13
CA ASP A 59 -78.76 25.23 9.52
C ASP A 59 -77.85 24.04 9.80
N GLU A 60 -78.22 22.84 9.32
CA GLU A 60 -77.38 21.64 9.39
C GLU A 60 -76.06 21.83 8.64
N ALA A 61 -76.10 22.36 7.42
CA ALA A 61 -74.91 22.66 6.63
C ALA A 61 -74.01 23.70 7.31
N THR A 62 -74.60 24.74 7.91
CA THR A 62 -73.87 25.78 8.64
C THR A 62 -73.18 25.20 9.87
N THR A 63 -73.87 24.36 10.63
CA THR A 63 -73.31 23.69 11.81
C THR A 63 -72.15 22.76 11.43
N ALA A 64 -72.32 21.97 10.37
CA ALA A 64 -71.27 21.10 9.85
C ALA A 64 -70.03 21.90 9.41
N LEU A 65 -70.23 23.02 8.69
CA LEU A 65 -69.12 23.89 8.27
C LEU A 65 -68.37 24.52 9.45
N GLN A 66 -69.08 24.95 10.50
CA GLN A 66 -68.45 25.51 11.70
C GLN A 66 -67.63 24.46 12.46
N GLN A 67 -68.13 23.23 12.58
CA GLN A 67 -67.39 22.13 13.18
C GLN A 67 -66.13 21.78 12.39
N VAL A 68 -66.22 21.70 11.06
CA VAL A 68 -65.06 21.47 10.19
C VAL A 68 -64.03 22.60 10.35
N ALA A 69 -64.47 23.86 10.36
CA ALA A 69 -63.57 25.00 10.55
C ALA A 69 -62.81 24.94 11.88
N GLN A 70 -63.49 24.59 12.97
CA GLN A 70 -62.85 24.43 14.29
C GLN A 70 -61.85 23.27 14.31
N VAL A 71 -62.22 22.10 13.78
CA VAL A 71 -61.34 20.92 13.71
C VAL A 71 -60.11 21.20 12.85
N SER A 72 -60.28 21.85 11.70
CA SER A 72 -59.17 22.27 10.84
C SER A 72 -58.24 23.26 11.54
N GLN A 73 -58.79 24.22 12.28
CA GLN A 73 -57.99 25.19 13.03
C GLN A 73 -57.13 24.53 14.11
N THR A 74 -57.71 23.62 14.91
CA THR A 74 -56.96 22.87 15.93
C THR A 74 -55.88 21.98 15.31
N SER A 75 -56.21 21.29 14.22
CA SER A 75 -55.25 20.42 13.51
C SER A 75 -54.06 21.22 12.97
N LEU A 76 -54.31 22.41 12.40
CA LEU A 76 -53.25 23.29 11.92
C LEU A 76 -52.37 23.84 13.06
N GLN A 77 -52.96 24.17 14.21
CA GLN A 77 -52.19 24.61 15.38
C GLN A 77 -51.29 23.49 15.93
N GLN A 78 -51.78 22.25 16.00
CA GLN A 78 -50.98 21.10 16.41
C GLN A 78 -49.84 20.79 15.44
N ALA A 79 -50.11 20.88 14.13
CA ALA A 79 -49.09 20.70 13.10
C ALA A 79 -48.01 21.79 13.19
N ALA A 80 -48.39 23.05 13.42
CA ALA A 80 -47.46 24.16 13.61
C ALA A 80 -46.57 23.96 14.85
N GLN A 81 -47.15 23.51 15.97
CA GLN A 81 -46.37 23.20 17.17
C GLN A 81 -45.37 22.06 16.93
N THR A 82 -45.82 20.98 16.29
CA THR A 82 -44.97 19.82 15.97
C THR A 82 -43.81 20.21 15.05
N LEU A 83 -44.07 21.08 14.07
CA LEU A 83 -43.03 21.63 13.19
C LEU A 83 -42.01 22.47 13.96
N ASN A 84 -42.47 23.28 14.92
CA ASN A 84 -41.59 24.09 15.76
C ASN A 84 -40.70 23.21 16.66
N ASP A 85 -41.29 22.22 17.34
CA ASP A 85 -40.57 21.27 18.19
C ASP A 85 -39.54 20.47 17.39
N ASN A 86 -39.91 20.02 16.18
CA ASN A 86 -38.99 19.37 15.25
C ASN A 86 -37.86 20.31 14.81
N GLY A 87 -38.15 21.59 14.58
CA GLY A 87 -37.16 22.62 14.27
C GLY A 87 -36.11 22.76 15.36
N THR A 88 -36.53 22.94 16.60
CA THR A 88 -35.62 23.03 17.77
C THR A 88 -34.80 21.74 17.96
N ALA A 89 -35.40 20.56 17.75
CA ALA A 89 -34.68 19.30 17.82
C ALA A 89 -33.63 19.16 16.71
N LEU A 90 -33.91 19.68 15.51
CA LEU A 90 -32.96 19.69 14.39
C LEU A 90 -31.80 20.64 14.65
N GLU A 91 -32.04 21.84 15.16
CA GLU A 91 -31.02 22.79 15.56
C GLU A 91 -30.09 22.19 16.63
N GLY A 92 -30.65 21.52 17.64
CA GLY A 92 -29.86 20.83 18.67
C GLY A 92 -29.03 19.67 18.13
N LYS A 93 -29.51 18.97 17.08
CA LYS A 93 -28.73 17.93 16.38
C LYS A 93 -27.64 18.52 15.50
N ALA A 94 -27.91 19.61 14.79
CA ALA A 94 -26.92 20.31 13.97
C ALA A 94 -25.75 20.82 14.83
N ALA A 95 -26.04 21.46 15.97
CA ALA A 95 -25.00 21.91 16.89
C ALA A 95 -24.12 20.76 17.44
N LYS A 96 -24.69 19.57 17.63
CA LYS A 96 -23.91 18.37 18.01
C LYS A 96 -23.06 17.85 16.85
N LEU A 97 -23.52 17.97 15.62
CA LEU A 97 -22.76 17.61 14.42
C LEU A 97 -21.56 18.55 14.23
N ASP A 98 -21.76 19.86 14.40
CA ASP A 98 -20.69 20.85 14.35
C ASP A 98 -19.60 20.60 15.42
N GLN A 99 -20.02 20.16 16.61
CA GLN A 99 -19.09 19.74 17.67
C GLN A 99 -18.29 18.49 17.29
N LEU A 100 -18.89 17.54 16.58
CA LEU A 100 -18.20 16.35 16.09
C LEU A 100 -17.17 16.70 15.01
N ASP A 101 -17.53 17.59 14.09
CA ASP A 101 -16.61 18.09 13.04
C ASP A 101 -15.42 18.84 13.67
N ALA A 102 -15.65 19.59 14.75
CA ALA A 102 -14.58 20.24 15.51
C ALA A 102 -13.64 19.26 16.25
N MET A 103 -14.06 18.00 16.48
CA MET A 103 -13.22 16.98 17.12
C MET A 103 -12.27 16.26 16.14
N ALA A 104 -12.57 16.23 14.83
CA ALA A 104 -11.76 15.52 13.85
C ALA A 104 -10.28 15.96 13.81
N PRO A 105 -9.94 17.26 13.87
CA PRO A 105 -8.54 17.70 13.93
C PRO A 105 -7.81 17.24 15.20
N SER A 106 -8.52 17.13 16.33
CA SER A 106 -7.95 16.65 17.59
C SER A 106 -7.61 15.17 17.53
N LEU A 107 -8.45 14.36 16.89
CA LEU A 107 -8.20 12.93 16.68
C LEU A 107 -6.97 12.72 15.79
N ALA A 108 -6.91 13.42 14.65
CA ALA A 108 -5.75 13.38 13.76
C ALA A 108 -4.44 13.80 14.45
N ARG A 109 -4.51 14.80 15.34
CA ARG A 109 -3.36 15.22 16.15
C ARG A 109 -2.94 14.14 17.15
N VAL A 110 -3.88 13.47 17.81
CA VAL A 110 -3.59 12.38 18.76
C VAL A 110 -2.93 11.20 18.04
N GLU A 111 -3.45 10.79 16.89
CA GLU A 111 -2.87 9.73 16.06
C GLU A 111 -1.44 10.10 15.61
N ALA A 112 -1.22 11.33 15.16
CA ALA A 112 0.10 11.81 14.78
C ALA A 112 1.09 11.84 15.96
N LEU A 113 0.64 12.22 17.15
CA LEU A 113 1.47 12.23 18.36
C LEU A 113 1.80 10.81 18.84
N GLN A 114 0.84 9.89 18.80
CA GLN A 114 1.06 8.49 19.14
C GLN A 114 2.03 7.81 18.17
N GLY A 115 1.87 8.05 16.85
CA GLY A 115 2.80 7.57 15.84
C GLY A 115 4.23 8.05 16.08
N ARG A 116 4.44 9.35 16.29
CA ARG A 116 5.78 9.91 16.59
C ARG A 116 6.39 9.33 17.87
N ALA A 117 5.60 9.14 18.92
CA ALA A 117 6.08 8.57 20.17
C ALA A 117 6.52 7.11 20.01
N PHE A 118 5.78 6.32 19.22
CA PHE A 118 6.06 4.91 18.96
C PHE A 118 7.30 4.71 18.07
N THR A 119 7.53 5.62 17.13
CA THR A 119 8.67 5.58 16.21
C THR A 119 10.00 5.93 16.89
N ASN A 120 10.00 6.86 17.84
CA ASN A 120 11.21 7.41 18.47
C ASN A 120 11.78 6.55 19.62
N GLN A 121 11.11 5.47 20.01
CA GLN A 121 11.57 4.60 21.10
C GLN A 121 12.56 3.56 20.57
N ILE A 122 13.66 3.35 21.31
CA ILE A 122 14.56 2.22 21.09
C ILE A 122 13.79 0.95 21.45
N ARG A 123 13.71 0.01 20.52
CA ARG A 123 13.05 -1.27 20.77
C ARG A 123 14.09 -2.35 21.10
N PRO A 124 14.05 -2.91 22.31
CA PRO A 124 14.88 -4.05 22.65
C PRO A 124 14.41 -5.28 21.87
N LEU A 125 15.35 -6.02 21.29
CA LEU A 125 15.09 -7.27 20.58
C LEU A 125 15.16 -8.42 21.58
N PHE A 126 14.08 -9.20 21.71
CA PHE A 126 14.00 -10.36 22.61
C PHE A 126 13.97 -11.67 21.82
N GLY A 127 14.66 -12.68 22.34
CA GLY A 127 14.54 -14.06 21.89
C GLY A 127 15.33 -14.38 20.63
N ILE A 128 16.50 -14.98 20.84
CA ILE A 128 17.19 -15.79 19.84
C ILE A 128 16.43 -17.10 19.73
N ASN A 129 15.82 -17.33 18.59
CA ASN A 129 15.44 -18.67 18.19
C ASN A 129 16.18 -18.90 16.88
N SER A 130 17.07 -19.89 16.81
CA SER A 130 17.83 -20.10 15.58
C SER A 130 16.88 -20.44 14.42
N ILE A 131 16.98 -19.70 13.32
CA ILE A 131 16.28 -20.01 12.06
C ILE A 131 17.04 -21.09 11.29
N GLU A 132 18.34 -21.22 11.56
CA GLU A 132 19.21 -22.26 11.02
C GLU A 132 19.81 -23.07 12.15
N THR A 133 19.98 -24.38 11.95
CA THR A 133 20.74 -25.18 12.90
C THR A 133 22.21 -24.79 12.83
N ASN A 134 22.81 -24.51 13.99
CA ASN A 134 24.24 -24.20 14.10
C ASN A 134 25.08 -25.31 13.46
N HIS A 135 26.01 -24.94 12.58
CA HIS A 135 26.83 -25.88 11.84
C HIS A 135 28.29 -25.45 11.76
N THR A 136 29.24 -26.37 11.93
CA THR A 136 30.68 -26.09 11.92
C THR A 136 31.36 -26.30 10.56
N SER A 137 30.75 -27.07 9.66
CA SER A 137 31.21 -27.13 8.26
C SER A 137 31.09 -25.78 7.59
N ALA A 138 32.18 -25.39 6.96
CA ALA A 138 32.25 -24.17 6.18
C ALA A 138 31.41 -24.21 4.88
N ASN A 139 30.76 -25.33 4.54
CA ASN A 139 29.68 -25.38 3.53
C ASN A 139 28.46 -24.54 3.94
N TYR A 140 28.30 -24.37 5.25
CA TYR A 140 27.25 -23.57 5.87
C TYR A 140 27.76 -22.19 6.27
N ALA A 141 28.99 -21.81 5.90
CA ALA A 141 29.48 -20.45 6.08
C ALA A 141 28.63 -19.48 5.27
N ARG A 142 28.24 -18.37 5.90
CA ARG A 142 27.38 -17.34 5.32
C ARG A 142 27.97 -15.97 5.59
N THR A 143 27.80 -15.06 4.65
CA THR A 143 28.21 -13.65 4.80
C THR A 143 27.26 -12.96 5.75
N THR A 144 27.72 -11.85 6.33
CA THR A 144 26.84 -11.00 7.12
C THR A 144 26.13 -9.97 6.26
N SER A 145 26.73 -9.58 5.13
CA SER A 145 26.17 -8.59 4.21
C SER A 145 24.85 -9.02 3.59
N VAL A 146 23.99 -8.06 3.28
CA VAL A 146 22.65 -8.31 2.70
C VAL A 146 22.25 -7.23 1.70
N PHE A 147 21.50 -7.65 0.68
CA PHE A 147 20.57 -6.79 -0.04
C PHE A 147 19.17 -7.11 0.48
N ALA A 148 18.38 -6.14 0.92
CA ALA A 148 17.06 -6.37 1.48
C ALA A 148 16.00 -5.41 0.91
N VAL A 149 14.83 -5.96 0.60
CA VAL A 149 13.59 -5.22 0.34
C VAL A 149 12.60 -5.54 1.46
N TYR A 150 12.17 -4.50 2.17
CA TYR A 150 11.16 -4.57 3.21
C TYR A 150 9.78 -4.35 2.59
N ASP A 151 9.02 -5.42 2.43
CA ASP A 151 7.70 -5.34 1.84
C ASP A 151 6.67 -4.77 2.83
N HIS A 152 5.74 -3.95 2.34
CA HIS A 152 4.68 -3.37 3.16
C HIS A 152 3.75 -4.42 3.81
N SER A 153 3.70 -5.65 3.30
CA SER A 153 3.01 -6.78 3.95
C SER A 153 3.68 -7.21 5.26
N GLY A 154 4.89 -6.74 5.54
CA GLY A 154 5.72 -7.14 6.66
C GLY A 154 6.72 -8.24 6.33
N GLU A 155 6.64 -8.87 5.16
CA GLU A 155 7.63 -9.84 4.69
C GLU A 155 8.94 -9.15 4.28
N THR A 156 10.06 -9.85 4.37
CA THR A 156 11.36 -9.32 3.90
C THR A 156 11.94 -10.22 2.84
N PHE A 157 12.31 -9.66 1.70
CA PHE A 157 12.98 -10.39 0.62
C PHE A 157 14.44 -9.96 0.60
N LEU A 158 15.36 -10.92 0.66
CA LEU A 158 16.78 -10.59 0.70
C LEU A 158 17.68 -11.55 -0.07
N VAL A 159 18.79 -10.98 -0.55
CA VAL A 159 19.93 -11.71 -1.08
C VAL A 159 20.96 -11.83 0.03
N ARG A 160 21.37 -13.06 0.32
CA ARG A 160 22.47 -13.36 1.23
C ARG A 160 23.66 -13.89 0.42
N PRO A 161 24.70 -13.06 0.19
CA PRO A 161 25.93 -13.46 -0.47
C PRO A 161 26.57 -14.69 0.16
N CYS A 162 27.50 -15.30 -0.57
CA CYS A 162 28.22 -16.47 -0.11
C CYS A 162 29.60 -16.06 0.43
N PHE A 163 30.10 -16.74 1.46
CA PHE A 163 31.49 -16.56 1.90
C PHE A 163 32.31 -17.83 1.69
N THR A 164 33.54 -17.67 1.22
CA THR A 164 34.55 -18.73 1.17
C THR A 164 35.82 -18.23 1.86
N TYR A 165 36.10 -18.72 3.06
CA TYR A 165 37.44 -18.67 3.63
C TYR A 165 38.09 -20.04 3.48
N ASN A 166 39.19 -20.14 2.73
CA ASN A 166 40.06 -21.32 2.65
C ASN A 166 39.43 -22.69 2.31
N ASN A 167 38.17 -22.75 1.87
CA ASN A 167 37.56 -24.00 1.39
C ASN A 167 37.87 -24.25 -0.08
N SER A 168 37.97 -25.52 -0.46
CA SER A 168 37.88 -25.96 -1.85
C SER A 168 36.60 -25.39 -2.46
N TYR A 169 36.76 -24.74 -3.61
CA TYR A 169 35.85 -23.84 -4.31
C TYR A 169 34.48 -24.42 -4.75
N GLU A 170 33.86 -25.34 -4.01
CA GLU A 170 32.66 -26.08 -4.43
C GLU A 170 31.53 -26.09 -3.39
N GLN A 171 31.65 -25.30 -2.31
CA GLN A 171 30.91 -25.59 -1.08
C GLN A 171 30.01 -24.46 -0.54
N SER A 172 30.12 -23.22 -1.02
CA SER A 172 29.31 -22.10 -0.52
C SER A 172 28.06 -21.86 -1.35
N ARG A 173 27.03 -21.27 -0.72
CA ARG A 173 25.73 -21.00 -1.36
C ARG A 173 25.38 -19.52 -1.30
N LEU A 174 24.93 -19.00 -2.43
CA LEU A 174 24.19 -17.76 -2.54
C LEU A 174 22.72 -18.07 -2.33
N GLU A 175 22.07 -17.36 -1.42
CA GLU A 175 20.68 -17.64 -1.06
C GLU A 175 19.79 -16.43 -1.29
N TYR A 176 18.60 -16.70 -1.82
CA TYR A 176 17.51 -15.76 -2.00
C TYR A 176 16.38 -16.24 -1.13
N LEU A 177 16.06 -15.45 -0.11
CA LEU A 177 15.17 -15.91 0.94
C LEU A 177 14.13 -14.86 1.28
N LYS A 178 13.00 -15.37 1.77
CA LYS A 178 11.89 -14.61 2.31
C LYS A 178 11.83 -14.84 3.81
N LEU A 179 11.78 -13.77 4.59
CA LEU A 179 11.44 -13.81 6.01
C LEU A 179 9.95 -13.55 6.16
N PHE A 180 9.29 -14.40 6.94
CA PHE A 180 7.86 -14.23 7.23
C PHE A 180 7.64 -13.03 8.15
N ALA A 181 6.52 -12.34 7.96
CA ALA A 181 6.21 -11.12 8.71
C ALA A 181 6.17 -11.33 10.23
N ASP A 182 5.74 -12.50 10.69
CA ASP A 182 5.66 -12.87 12.10
C ASP A 182 6.99 -13.33 12.72
N GLY A 183 8.04 -13.46 11.91
CA GLY A 183 9.33 -14.01 12.34
C GLY A 183 9.28 -15.50 12.62
N SER A 184 8.22 -16.22 12.27
CA SER A 184 8.08 -17.67 12.52
C SER A 184 9.05 -18.52 11.70
N GLY A 185 9.75 -17.94 10.72
CA GLY A 185 10.82 -18.60 10.00
C GLY A 185 11.23 -17.86 8.74
N ARG A 186 11.89 -18.61 7.87
CA ARG A 186 12.28 -18.17 6.52
C ARG A 186 11.93 -19.25 5.51
N SER A 187 11.79 -18.84 4.26
CA SER A 187 11.76 -19.73 3.10
C SER A 187 12.92 -19.37 2.16
N ILE A 188 13.66 -20.37 1.69
CA ILE A 188 14.64 -20.17 0.61
C ILE A 188 13.88 -20.33 -0.71
N THR A 189 13.64 -19.22 -1.41
CA THR A 189 12.98 -19.24 -2.72
C THR A 189 13.92 -19.78 -3.79
N HIS A 190 15.20 -19.44 -3.70
CA HIS A 190 16.22 -19.92 -4.62
C HIS A 190 17.58 -19.99 -3.94
N SER A 191 18.42 -20.92 -4.38
CA SER A 191 19.82 -20.97 -3.97
C SER A 191 20.68 -21.41 -5.14
N SER A 192 21.88 -20.86 -5.23
CA SER A 192 22.86 -21.22 -6.24
C SER A 192 24.17 -21.61 -5.57
N PHE A 193 24.84 -22.62 -6.11
CA PHE A 193 26.24 -22.89 -5.73
C PHE A 193 27.11 -21.78 -6.27
N VAL A 194 28.08 -21.36 -5.44
CA VAL A 194 29.11 -20.41 -5.85
C VAL A 194 30.45 -21.11 -5.76
N HIS A 195 31.12 -21.19 -6.90
CA HIS A 195 32.49 -21.64 -7.03
C HIS A 195 33.41 -20.44 -7.16
N ALA A 196 34.68 -20.53 -6.75
CA ALA A 196 35.62 -19.38 -6.80
C ALA A 196 35.58 -18.57 -8.08
N ASN A 197 35.36 -19.28 -9.18
CA ASN A 197 35.43 -18.76 -10.53
C ASN A 197 34.15 -19.03 -11.29
N SER A 198 33.02 -19.34 -10.63
CA SER A 198 31.81 -19.66 -11.37
C SER A 198 30.51 -19.68 -10.53
N PHE A 199 29.41 -19.15 -11.04
CA PHE A 199 28.06 -19.42 -10.54
C PHE A 199 27.14 -19.84 -11.68
N ALA A 200 26.25 -20.79 -11.39
CA ALA A 200 25.31 -21.34 -12.36
C ALA A 200 24.15 -20.36 -12.61
N GLN A 201 24.26 -19.57 -13.69
CA GLN A 201 23.14 -18.81 -14.23
C GLN A 201 22.36 -19.73 -15.18
N ASN A 202 21.21 -20.27 -14.73
CA ASN A 202 20.36 -21.11 -15.59
C ASN A 202 19.58 -20.25 -16.62
N PRO A 203 19.23 -20.78 -17.83
CA PRO A 203 18.91 -22.19 -18.08
C PRO A 203 19.94 -23.01 -18.89
N THR A 204 21.09 -22.48 -19.29
CA THR A 204 22.01 -23.22 -20.19
C THR A 204 23.44 -23.20 -19.68
N SER A 205 23.87 -24.29 -19.02
CA SER A 205 25.26 -24.82 -18.92
C SER A 205 26.45 -23.88 -18.73
N THR A 206 26.24 -22.61 -18.37
CA THR A 206 27.26 -21.57 -18.46
C THR A 206 27.53 -20.99 -17.09
N THR A 207 28.81 -20.97 -16.71
CA THR A 207 29.24 -20.67 -15.35
C THR A 207 30.08 -19.40 -15.36
N TYR A 208 29.56 -18.31 -14.78
CA TYR A 208 30.19 -16.98 -14.81
C TYR A 208 30.93 -16.68 -13.51
N LEU A 209 32.10 -16.02 -13.54
CA LEU A 209 33.00 -15.94 -12.38
C LEU A 209 32.49 -15.11 -11.19
N TYR A 210 31.83 -14.00 -11.50
CA TYR A 210 31.53 -12.89 -10.61
C TYR A 210 30.18 -12.30 -10.98
N GLY A 211 29.45 -11.81 -10.00
CA GLY A 211 28.19 -11.12 -10.25
C GLY A 211 27.68 -10.39 -9.03
N ALA A 212 26.67 -9.60 -9.28
CA ALA A 212 25.83 -8.99 -8.28
C ALA A 212 24.38 -9.39 -8.56
N SER A 213 23.56 -9.35 -7.51
CA SER A 213 22.13 -9.60 -7.65
C SER A 213 21.30 -8.76 -6.69
N ALA A 214 20.03 -8.69 -7.01
CA ALA A 214 18.98 -8.10 -6.20
C ALA A 214 17.75 -9.02 -6.24
N TYR A 215 16.91 -8.97 -5.21
CA TYR A 215 15.63 -9.66 -5.17
C TYR A 215 14.53 -8.61 -5.11
N LEU A 216 13.81 -8.42 -6.22
CA LEU A 216 13.02 -7.21 -6.47
C LEU A 216 11.55 -7.52 -6.75
N PRO A 217 10.62 -6.64 -6.34
CA PRO A 217 9.25 -6.66 -6.83
C PRO A 217 9.27 -6.29 -8.32
N LEU A 218 8.72 -7.13 -9.19
CA LEU A 218 8.64 -6.90 -10.62
C LEU A 218 7.23 -7.17 -11.14
N GLY A 219 6.70 -6.25 -11.94
CA GLY A 219 5.43 -6.39 -12.64
C GLY A 219 5.52 -7.36 -13.83
N SER A 220 4.38 -7.82 -14.33
CA SER A 220 4.29 -8.51 -15.62
C SER A 220 4.25 -7.50 -16.77
N LYS A 221 4.72 -7.87 -17.97
CA LYS A 221 4.76 -6.96 -19.12
C LYS A 221 3.36 -6.51 -19.55
N ASP A 222 2.37 -7.42 -19.44
CA ASP A 222 1.00 -7.21 -19.91
C ASP A 222 0.14 -6.54 -18.83
N ASN A 223 0.53 -6.67 -17.55
CA ASN A 223 -0.09 -6.02 -16.42
C ASN A 223 0.97 -5.62 -15.38
N PRO A 224 1.49 -4.37 -15.44
CA PRO A 224 2.46 -3.87 -14.48
C PRO A 224 2.03 -3.99 -13.01
N ALA A 225 0.73 -3.94 -12.72
CA ALA A 225 0.20 -4.07 -11.36
C ALA A 225 0.24 -5.50 -10.81
N ASP A 226 0.47 -6.51 -11.64
CA ASP A 226 0.70 -7.89 -11.21
C ASP A 226 2.15 -8.07 -10.75
N ILE A 227 2.43 -7.66 -9.52
CA ILE A 227 3.78 -7.61 -8.94
C ILE A 227 4.08 -8.90 -8.18
N GLU A 228 5.20 -9.53 -8.51
CA GLU A 228 5.78 -10.62 -7.73
C GLU A 228 7.28 -10.41 -7.59
N TYR A 229 7.86 -10.99 -6.56
CA TYR A 229 9.31 -10.91 -6.34
C TYR A 229 10.06 -11.91 -7.21
N ASP A 230 11.03 -11.42 -8.00
CA ASP A 230 11.99 -12.27 -8.69
C ASP A 230 13.42 -11.73 -8.62
N ILE A 231 14.35 -12.63 -8.92
CA ILE A 231 15.77 -12.40 -8.77
C ILE A 231 16.32 -11.79 -10.06
N VAL A 232 17.06 -10.71 -9.89
CA VAL A 232 17.76 -10.05 -10.98
C VAL A 232 19.25 -10.25 -10.80
N TYR A 233 19.89 -10.75 -11.83
CA TYR A 233 21.33 -10.96 -11.89
C TYR A 233 21.98 -9.96 -12.81
N SER A 234 23.17 -9.50 -12.45
CA SER A 234 24.12 -8.97 -13.43
C SER A 234 24.78 -10.13 -14.19
N THR A 235 24.99 -9.96 -15.48
CA THR A 235 25.76 -10.90 -16.31
C THR A 235 27.13 -10.34 -16.71
N GLN A 236 27.98 -11.22 -17.23
CA GLN A 236 29.28 -10.89 -17.80
C GLN A 236 29.22 -10.96 -19.34
N ASP A 237 29.97 -10.08 -20.00
CA ASP A 237 30.14 -10.00 -21.45
C ASP A 237 30.92 -11.20 -22.01
N SER A 238 31.82 -11.78 -21.21
CA SER A 238 32.54 -13.00 -21.59
C SER A 238 32.86 -13.87 -20.38
N GLN A 239 33.10 -15.17 -20.62
CA GLN A 239 33.42 -16.18 -19.61
C GLN A 239 34.90 -16.16 -19.15
N ALA A 240 35.73 -15.24 -19.64
CA ALA A 240 37.19 -15.32 -19.49
C ALA A 240 37.71 -14.71 -18.17
N THR A 241 38.68 -15.40 -17.56
CA THR A 241 39.30 -15.16 -16.25
C THR A 241 40.13 -13.88 -16.09
N GLY A 242 40.15 -12.98 -17.08
CA GLY A 242 41.15 -11.90 -17.15
C GLY A 242 40.62 -10.50 -16.88
N VAL A 243 39.56 -10.08 -17.58
CA VAL A 243 38.90 -8.78 -17.42
C VAL A 243 37.46 -8.95 -17.88
N VAL A 244 36.53 -8.67 -16.98
CA VAL A 244 35.11 -9.00 -17.13
C VAL A 244 34.35 -7.70 -17.39
N ASN A 245 34.02 -7.43 -18.66
CA ASN A 245 33.03 -6.41 -18.96
C ASN A 245 31.65 -6.93 -18.50
N TYR A 246 30.81 -6.07 -17.93
CA TYR A 246 29.41 -6.39 -17.68
C TYR A 246 28.66 -6.66 -18.99
N GLY A 247 27.73 -7.62 -18.96
CA GLY A 247 26.89 -8.01 -20.10
C GLY A 247 25.44 -7.52 -20.03
N GLY A 248 25.05 -6.77 -18.98
CA GLY A 248 23.65 -6.40 -18.72
C GLY A 248 23.08 -7.01 -17.45
N VAL A 249 21.78 -6.79 -17.25
CA VAL A 249 20.97 -7.54 -16.27
C VAL A 249 19.95 -8.42 -16.96
N TYR A 250 19.58 -9.50 -16.29
CA TYR A 250 18.44 -10.32 -16.67
C TYR A 250 17.68 -10.80 -15.44
N VAL A 251 16.41 -11.09 -15.65
CA VAL A 251 15.51 -11.61 -14.63
C VAL A 251 15.53 -13.13 -14.70
N ARG A 252 15.64 -13.78 -13.54
CA ARG A 252 15.84 -15.24 -13.44
C ARG A 252 14.76 -16.05 -14.17
N SER A 253 13.49 -15.71 -13.99
CA SER A 253 12.35 -16.33 -14.68
C SER A 253 12.47 -16.33 -16.21
N GLN A 254 13.03 -15.26 -16.78
CA GLN A 254 13.21 -15.13 -18.23
C GLN A 254 14.42 -15.91 -18.74
N GLY A 255 15.41 -16.14 -17.88
CA GLY A 255 16.73 -16.61 -18.28
C GLY A 255 17.54 -15.54 -19.01
N PHE A 256 18.72 -15.93 -19.49
CA PHE A 256 19.59 -15.04 -20.26
C PHE A 256 19.37 -15.24 -21.76
N THR A 257 18.90 -14.19 -22.45
CA THR A 257 18.63 -14.25 -23.90
C THR A 257 19.64 -13.45 -24.72
N SER A 258 20.10 -12.30 -24.21
CA SER A 258 21.01 -11.39 -24.90
C SER A 258 21.60 -10.38 -23.92
N MET A 259 22.72 -9.78 -24.31
CA MET A 259 23.27 -8.64 -23.57
C MET A 259 22.39 -7.41 -23.75
N SER A 260 22.21 -6.66 -22.66
CA SER A 260 21.50 -5.38 -22.66
C SER A 260 22.32 -4.39 -21.86
N LYS A 261 23.17 -3.61 -22.54
CA LYS A 261 23.99 -2.55 -21.97
C LYS A 261 24.15 -1.42 -22.99
N PRO A 262 24.33 -0.15 -22.58
CA PRO A 262 24.52 0.92 -23.54
C PRO A 262 25.90 0.84 -24.20
N LYS A 263 25.99 1.34 -25.43
CA LYS A 263 27.25 1.42 -26.22
C LYS A 263 28.31 2.33 -25.60
N LYS A 264 27.89 3.25 -24.74
CA LYS A 264 28.74 4.17 -23.99
C LYS A 264 28.16 4.34 -22.59
N ASN A 265 28.95 4.91 -21.69
CA ASN A 265 28.46 5.24 -20.36
C ASN A 265 27.33 6.27 -20.47
N LEU A 266 26.19 5.93 -19.90
CA LEU A 266 24.96 6.70 -19.76
C LEU A 266 24.51 6.62 -18.29
N ASN A 267 25.11 7.39 -17.39
CA ASN A 267 24.64 7.43 -16.00
C ASN A 267 23.52 8.47 -15.83
N ALA A 268 22.61 8.20 -14.89
CA ALA A 268 21.61 9.13 -14.42
C ALA A 268 21.47 8.99 -12.90
N THR A 269 21.03 10.04 -12.25
CA THR A 269 20.81 10.08 -10.80
C THR A 269 19.32 10.07 -10.54
N ASP A 270 18.86 9.17 -9.67
CA ASP A 270 17.45 9.14 -9.26
C ASP A 270 17.09 10.32 -8.35
N GLN A 271 15.81 10.43 -8.00
CA GLN A 271 15.28 11.47 -7.11
C GLN A 271 15.89 11.45 -5.69
N TYR A 272 16.57 10.37 -5.30
CA TYR A 272 17.19 10.18 -4.00
C TYR A 272 18.71 10.48 -4.01
N GLY A 273 19.25 10.91 -5.15
CA GLY A 273 20.68 11.20 -5.29
C GLY A 273 21.54 9.96 -5.54
N VAL A 274 20.94 8.81 -5.89
CA VAL A 274 21.65 7.56 -6.16
C VAL A 274 21.91 7.42 -7.66
N PRO A 275 23.20 7.38 -8.09
CA PRO A 275 23.54 7.26 -9.50
C PRO A 275 23.42 5.82 -10.00
N SER A 276 22.82 5.65 -11.17
CA SER A 276 22.94 4.45 -12.00
C SER A 276 24.38 4.32 -12.52
N ILE A 277 24.79 3.09 -12.82
CA ILE A 277 26.16 2.79 -13.24
C ILE A 277 26.12 1.94 -14.50
N THR A 278 26.48 2.59 -15.60
CA THR A 278 26.53 2.00 -16.95
C THR A 278 27.96 1.78 -17.47
N SER A 279 28.98 2.20 -16.71
CA SER A 279 30.40 1.94 -17.01
C SER A 279 30.89 0.56 -16.58
N HIS A 280 30.07 -0.16 -15.82
CA HIS A 280 30.01 -1.62 -15.87
C HIS A 280 31.20 -2.40 -15.27
N SER A 281 31.50 -2.13 -14.00
CA SER A 281 32.27 -3.01 -13.11
C SER A 281 31.39 -4.17 -12.60
N TYR A 282 31.89 -5.41 -12.63
CA TYR A 282 31.17 -6.62 -12.18
C TYR A 282 30.72 -6.57 -10.70
N ALA A 283 31.40 -5.74 -9.91
CA ALA A 283 31.18 -5.62 -8.47
C ALA A 283 30.29 -4.43 -8.11
N ASP A 284 30.07 -3.46 -9.01
CA ASP A 284 29.36 -2.20 -8.72
C ASP A 284 28.29 -1.93 -9.78
N VAL A 285 27.17 -2.66 -9.66
CA VAL A 285 26.03 -2.59 -10.58
C VAL A 285 24.90 -1.76 -9.98
N ALA A 286 24.42 -0.78 -10.72
CA ALA A 286 23.31 0.07 -10.33
C ALA A 286 22.37 0.34 -11.52
N VAL A 287 21.10 -0.02 -11.38
CA VAL A 287 20.11 -0.02 -12.46
C VAL A 287 18.86 0.75 -12.05
N LEU A 288 18.24 1.45 -12.99
CA LEU A 288 17.00 2.19 -12.75
C LEU A 288 15.82 1.23 -12.66
N TYR A 289 14.99 1.42 -11.65
CA TYR A 289 13.71 0.77 -11.44
C TYR A 289 12.59 1.79 -11.60
N ASP A 290 11.64 1.50 -12.49
CA ASP A 290 10.45 2.32 -12.72
C ASP A 290 9.37 1.99 -11.68
N ASN A 291 9.04 2.95 -10.81
CA ASN A 291 8.03 2.75 -9.76
C ASN A 291 6.60 2.71 -10.30
N GLN A 292 6.32 3.14 -11.52
CA GLN A 292 4.99 3.10 -12.12
C GLN A 292 4.75 1.80 -12.89
N LYS A 293 5.80 1.30 -13.56
CA LYS A 293 5.74 0.07 -14.37
C LYS A 293 6.25 -1.17 -13.63
N HIS A 294 6.91 -0.98 -12.48
CA HIS A 294 7.54 -2.04 -11.69
C HIS A 294 8.50 -2.90 -12.53
N CYS A 295 9.32 -2.25 -13.34
CA CYS A 295 10.28 -2.89 -14.25
C CYS A 295 11.66 -2.23 -14.14
N LEU A 296 12.70 -2.95 -14.56
CA LEU A 296 14.03 -2.37 -14.68
C LEU A 296 14.24 -1.73 -16.05
N LEU A 297 14.98 -0.62 -16.10
CA LEU A 297 15.33 0.04 -17.34
C LEU A 297 16.78 -0.18 -17.71
N MET A 298 16.99 -0.53 -18.98
CA MET A 298 18.29 -0.62 -19.61
C MET A 298 18.26 0.13 -20.94
N VAL A 299 19.43 0.52 -21.46
CA VAL A 299 19.56 1.04 -22.84
C VAL A 299 20.27 -0.02 -23.68
N ASP A 300 19.72 -0.31 -24.85
CA ASP A 300 20.27 -1.29 -25.79
C ASP A 300 21.57 -0.79 -26.46
N GLU A 301 22.52 -1.69 -26.68
CA GLU A 301 23.82 -1.34 -27.25
C GLU A 301 23.70 -0.96 -28.73
N ASN A 302 22.88 -1.70 -29.47
CA ASN A 302 22.84 -1.63 -30.93
C ASN A 302 21.91 -0.53 -31.42
N THR A 303 20.77 -0.39 -30.75
CA THR A 303 19.69 0.52 -31.15
C THR A 303 19.66 1.81 -30.33
N SER A 304 20.32 1.85 -29.17
CA SER A 304 20.21 2.95 -28.19
C SER A 304 18.78 3.21 -27.71
N LEU A 305 17.89 2.23 -27.86
CA LEU A 305 16.51 2.29 -27.36
C LEU A 305 16.45 1.83 -25.90
N LEU A 306 15.49 2.37 -25.16
CA LEU A 306 15.18 1.88 -23.82
C LEU A 306 14.53 0.50 -23.89
N ILE A 307 15.01 -0.39 -23.03
CA ILE A 307 14.48 -1.73 -22.78
C ILE A 307 13.90 -1.74 -21.36
N GLU A 308 12.61 -2.02 -21.27
CA GLU A 308 11.92 -2.32 -20.01
C GLU A 308 12.02 -3.83 -19.74
N LYS A 309 12.50 -4.20 -18.56
CA LYS A 309 12.67 -5.59 -18.13
C LYS A 309 11.69 -5.93 -17.02
N TYR A 310 10.66 -6.69 -17.39
CA TYR A 310 9.58 -7.15 -16.51
C TYR A 310 9.90 -8.52 -15.90
N ARG A 311 8.99 -9.08 -15.10
CA ARG A 311 9.17 -10.43 -14.57
C ARG A 311 9.11 -11.51 -15.66
N ASP A 312 8.32 -11.32 -16.71
CA ASP A 312 7.96 -12.36 -17.69
C ASP A 312 8.43 -12.04 -19.12
N GLY A 313 9.13 -10.94 -19.33
CA GLY A 313 9.67 -10.58 -20.63
C GLY A 313 10.32 -9.20 -20.68
N ASN A 314 10.79 -8.84 -21.86
CA ASN A 314 11.36 -7.52 -22.13
C ASN A 314 10.51 -6.78 -23.17
N VAL A 315 10.39 -5.47 -23.00
CA VAL A 315 9.75 -4.57 -23.98
C VAL A 315 10.81 -3.60 -24.48
N ILE A 316 11.12 -3.66 -25.78
CA ILE A 316 11.97 -2.67 -26.45
C ILE A 316 11.05 -1.51 -26.83
N THR A 317 11.28 -0.36 -26.24
CA THR A 317 10.46 0.84 -26.46
C THR A 317 10.89 1.59 -27.73
N THR A 318 10.13 2.60 -28.12
CA THR A 318 10.51 3.53 -29.20
C THR A 318 11.35 4.71 -28.72
N THR A 319 11.61 4.82 -27.41
CA THR A 319 12.39 5.91 -26.81
C THR A 319 13.88 5.67 -27.00
N ALA A 320 14.51 6.51 -27.81
CA ALA A 320 15.97 6.51 -28.00
C ALA A 320 16.66 7.41 -26.98
N ILE A 321 17.76 6.93 -26.40
CA ILE A 321 18.61 7.66 -25.47
C ILE A 321 20.04 7.68 -26.02
N ALA A 322 20.46 8.83 -26.51
CA ALA A 322 21.74 9.00 -27.16
C ALA A 322 22.84 9.50 -26.22
N ASN A 323 22.54 10.08 -25.06
CA ASN A 323 23.53 10.65 -24.13
C ASN A 323 23.02 10.76 -22.68
N GLU A 324 23.92 11.06 -21.74
CA GLU A 324 23.62 11.16 -20.30
C GLU A 324 22.56 12.22 -19.99
N SER A 325 22.56 13.37 -20.69
CA SER A 325 21.57 14.42 -20.47
C SER A 325 20.16 13.97 -20.87
N GLU A 326 20.03 13.19 -21.94
CA GLU A 326 18.75 12.62 -22.35
C GLU A 326 18.26 11.57 -21.37
N LEU A 327 19.14 10.70 -20.85
CA LEU A 327 18.77 9.75 -19.82
C LEU A 327 18.37 10.46 -18.52
N GLN A 328 19.12 11.48 -18.10
CA GLN A 328 18.79 12.26 -16.91
C GLN A 328 17.44 12.96 -17.08
N ALA A 329 17.18 13.60 -18.22
CA ALA A 329 15.89 14.21 -18.50
C ALA A 329 14.74 13.19 -18.51
N TYR A 330 14.97 11.98 -18.99
CA TYR A 330 13.99 10.89 -18.89
C TYR A 330 13.72 10.50 -17.43
N VAL A 331 14.77 10.37 -16.62
CA VAL A 331 14.67 10.04 -15.19
C VAL A 331 13.98 11.16 -14.40
N ASP A 332 14.31 12.42 -14.66
CA ASP A 332 13.73 13.59 -13.98
C ASP A 332 12.22 13.72 -14.24
N ASN A 333 11.72 13.20 -15.38
CA ASN A 333 10.32 13.24 -15.76
C ASN A 333 9.50 12.02 -15.27
N GLY A 334 10.15 11.02 -14.66
CA GLY A 334 9.49 9.82 -14.15
C GLY A 334 9.70 9.61 -12.66
N ASP A 335 9.15 8.50 -12.16
CA ASP A 335 9.36 8.07 -10.77
C ASP A 335 10.30 6.86 -10.78
N PHE A 336 11.59 7.15 -10.63
CA PHE A 336 12.63 6.15 -10.69
C PHE A 336 13.36 5.99 -9.37
N THR A 337 13.78 4.76 -9.12
CA THR A 337 14.68 4.41 -8.03
C THR A 337 15.87 3.65 -8.57
N THR A 338 17.08 4.06 -8.22
CA THR A 338 18.28 3.31 -8.58
C THR A 338 18.48 2.16 -7.60
N VAL A 339 18.44 0.93 -8.12
CA VAL A 339 18.76 -0.29 -7.40
C VAL A 339 20.25 -0.60 -7.51
N LYS A 340 20.99 -0.48 -6.40
CA LYS A 340 22.38 -0.91 -6.29
C LYS A 340 22.43 -2.36 -5.83
N MET A 341 22.86 -3.25 -6.72
CA MET A 341 22.94 -4.68 -6.45
C MET A 341 24.10 -4.98 -5.49
N ILE A 342 24.05 -6.12 -4.80
CA ILE A 342 25.11 -6.56 -3.90
C ILE A 342 25.99 -7.61 -4.57
N HIS A 343 27.30 -7.48 -4.42
CA HIS A 343 28.27 -8.45 -4.96
C HIS A 343 28.17 -9.80 -4.25
N HIS A 344 28.22 -10.89 -5.01
CA HIS A 344 28.03 -12.25 -4.48
C HIS A 344 29.11 -12.73 -3.51
N TYR A 345 30.28 -12.08 -3.48
CA TYR A 345 31.39 -12.38 -2.56
C TYR A 345 31.60 -11.30 -1.49
N LEU A 346 30.63 -10.41 -1.28
CA LEU A 346 30.73 -9.44 -0.21
C LEU A 346 30.57 -10.15 1.15
N ASN A 347 31.70 -10.36 1.83
CA ASN A 347 31.75 -11.10 3.08
C ASN A 347 31.20 -10.33 4.28
N TYR A 348 31.85 -9.20 4.55
CA TYR A 348 31.47 -8.27 5.60
C TYR A 348 31.31 -6.90 4.95
N PRO A 349 30.26 -6.15 5.32
CA PRO A 349 30.14 -4.79 4.84
C PRO A 349 31.22 -3.92 5.49
N TYR A 350 31.37 -2.70 4.98
CA TYR A 350 32.33 -1.73 5.49
C TYR A 350 31.62 -0.69 6.36
N GLY A 351 32.26 -0.33 7.48
CA GLY A 351 31.86 0.79 8.32
C GLY A 351 33.08 1.58 8.77
N ILE A 352 32.87 2.56 9.65
CA ILE A 352 33.95 3.38 10.19
C ILE A 352 34.36 2.83 11.55
N ARG A 353 35.65 2.50 11.70
CA ARG A 353 36.19 2.05 12.98
C ARG A 353 36.32 3.25 13.92
N ARG A 354 35.69 3.18 15.09
CA ARG A 354 35.60 4.31 16.05
C ARG A 354 36.96 4.83 16.49
N LEU A 355 37.92 3.93 16.70
CA LEU A 355 39.26 4.29 17.16
C LEU A 355 40.08 5.06 16.12
N THR A 356 40.00 4.67 14.85
CA THR A 356 40.88 5.20 13.79
C THR A 356 40.19 6.21 12.88
N GLY A 357 38.86 6.27 12.89
CA GLY A 357 38.07 7.06 11.95
C GLY A 357 38.17 6.58 10.50
N GLN A 358 38.81 5.43 10.26
CA GLN A 358 39.00 4.88 8.92
C GLN A 358 37.89 3.89 8.58
N GLU A 359 37.53 3.85 7.30
CA GLU A 359 36.65 2.83 6.75
C GLU A 359 37.35 1.47 6.77
N ALA A 360 36.67 0.46 7.30
CA ALA A 360 37.19 -0.89 7.46
C ALA A 360 36.05 -1.91 7.39
N GLN A 361 36.39 -3.14 6.99
CA GLN A 361 35.46 -4.26 7.05
C GLN A 361 35.01 -4.50 8.49
N LEU A 362 33.72 -4.78 8.65
CA LEU A 362 33.08 -5.15 9.92
C LEU A 362 33.38 -6.61 10.28
N SER A 363 34.65 -7.02 10.25
CA SER A 363 35.08 -8.42 10.36
C SER A 363 35.72 -8.77 11.70
N GLN A 364 35.88 -7.79 12.58
CA GLN A 364 36.52 -7.93 13.89
C GLN A 364 35.59 -7.45 14.99
N PRO A 365 35.74 -7.93 16.23
CA PRO A 365 34.97 -7.45 17.37
C PRO A 365 35.49 -6.09 17.88
N TRP A 366 35.51 -5.08 17.01
CA TRP A 366 35.81 -3.70 17.36
C TRP A 366 34.53 -2.86 17.44
N ASP A 367 34.67 -1.62 17.88
CA ASP A 367 33.63 -0.61 17.83
C ASP A 367 33.58 0.02 16.44
N TYR A 368 32.43 -0.06 15.79
CA TYR A 368 32.16 0.56 14.50
C TYR A 368 30.90 1.41 14.55
N TYR A 369 30.81 2.31 13.58
CA TYR A 369 29.59 3.03 13.26
C TYR A 369 29.56 3.32 11.77
N GLY A 370 28.40 3.65 11.24
CA GLY A 370 28.26 4.01 9.84
C GLY A 370 26.82 4.01 9.39
N TYR A 371 26.65 4.01 8.08
CA TYR A 371 25.35 3.88 7.46
C TYR A 371 25.45 3.11 6.15
N PHE A 372 24.34 2.50 5.75
CA PHE A 372 24.11 2.04 4.39
C PHE A 372 22.93 2.79 3.79
N GLY A 373 23.15 3.55 2.71
CA GLY A 373 22.15 4.44 2.12
C GLY A 373 22.77 5.72 1.56
N VAL A 374 22.05 6.84 1.65
CA VAL A 374 22.50 8.16 1.22
C VAL A 374 22.44 9.13 2.40
N PHE A 375 23.60 9.64 2.81
CA PHE A 375 23.72 10.61 3.89
C PHE A 375 24.75 11.68 3.54
N ASN A 376 24.40 12.95 3.76
CA ASN A 376 25.23 14.11 3.36
C ASN A 376 25.74 14.01 1.91
N ASN A 377 24.83 13.77 0.96
CA ASN A 377 25.11 13.60 -0.47
C ASN A 377 26.15 12.50 -0.80
N THR A 378 26.40 11.58 0.12
CA THR A 378 27.32 10.47 -0.06
C THR A 378 26.54 9.16 -0.08
N VAL A 379 26.72 8.39 -1.16
CA VAL A 379 26.06 7.10 -1.37
C VAL A 379 26.96 5.98 -0.85
N LYS A 380 26.51 5.25 0.16
CA LYS A 380 27.17 4.05 0.71
C LYS A 380 26.21 2.87 0.71
N MET A 381 25.87 2.34 -0.46
CA MET A 381 24.99 1.18 -0.55
C MET A 381 25.37 0.26 -1.71
N GLY A 382 25.16 -1.03 -1.50
CA GLY A 382 25.44 -2.10 -2.46
C GLY A 382 26.92 -2.24 -2.85
N GLY A 383 27.10 -2.84 -4.02
CA GLY A 383 28.40 -3.10 -4.61
C GLY A 383 29.22 -4.14 -3.84
N SER A 384 30.55 -3.98 -3.88
CA SER A 384 31.51 -4.84 -3.17
C SER A 384 31.88 -4.38 -1.76
N ARG A 385 31.16 -3.40 -1.20
CA ARG A 385 31.48 -2.82 0.11
C ARG A 385 30.31 -2.70 1.07
N TYR A 386 29.12 -2.40 0.60
CA TYR A 386 28.03 -2.00 1.49
C TYR A 386 26.83 -2.92 1.33
N CYS A 387 26.04 -3.05 2.40
CA CYS A 387 24.69 -3.58 2.27
C CYS A 387 23.83 -2.62 1.46
N ALA A 388 22.67 -3.08 1.00
CA ALA A 388 21.67 -2.23 0.37
C ALA A 388 20.29 -2.54 0.95
N HIS A 389 19.57 -1.50 1.34
CA HIS A 389 18.28 -1.62 2.00
C HIS A 389 17.27 -0.76 1.25
N TYR A 390 16.14 -1.38 0.93
CA TYR A 390 15.01 -0.76 0.26
C TYR A 390 13.74 -1.10 1.01
N ARG A 391 12.72 -0.26 0.90
CA ARG A 391 11.35 -0.57 1.29
C ARG A 391 10.46 -0.56 0.07
N PHE A 392 9.48 -1.46 0.04
CA PHE A 392 8.39 -1.42 -0.91
C PHE A 392 7.16 -0.92 -0.18
N THR A 393 6.74 0.32 -0.48
CA THR A 393 5.73 1.04 0.31
C THR A 393 4.31 0.56 0.02
N PRO A 394 3.31 0.91 0.86
CA PRO A 394 1.90 0.63 0.57
C PRO A 394 1.40 1.23 -0.75
N GLU A 395 2.03 2.32 -1.20
CA GLU A 395 1.77 2.96 -2.51
C GLU A 395 2.49 2.25 -3.66
N LEU A 396 3.05 1.06 -3.42
CA LEU A 396 3.78 0.22 -4.37
C LEU A 396 5.05 0.89 -4.91
N LYS A 397 5.70 1.74 -4.13
CA LYS A 397 6.97 2.37 -4.51
C LYS A 397 8.14 1.66 -3.88
N LEU A 398 9.16 1.36 -4.68
CA LEU A 398 10.45 0.95 -4.17
C LEU A 398 11.22 2.21 -3.79
N GLU A 399 11.73 2.29 -2.56
CA GLU A 399 12.50 3.43 -2.08
C GLU A 399 13.73 2.95 -1.32
N PRO A 400 14.89 3.62 -1.45
CA PRO A 400 16.05 3.31 -0.61
C PRO A 400 15.77 3.69 0.85
N VAL A 401 16.45 3.02 1.77
CA VAL A 401 16.36 3.27 3.21
C VAL A 401 17.76 3.53 3.76
N ASN A 402 17.88 4.54 4.62
CA ASN A 402 19.09 4.80 5.36
C ASN A 402 19.16 3.86 6.57
N TYR A 403 20.13 2.96 6.54
CA TYR A 403 20.44 2.03 7.62
C TYR A 403 21.60 2.57 8.44
N PHE A 404 21.32 3.29 9.52
CA PHE A 404 22.37 3.74 10.44
C PHE A 404 22.68 2.64 11.45
N PHE A 405 23.95 2.43 11.74
CA PHE A 405 24.37 1.47 12.73
C PHE A 405 25.50 2.00 13.59
N MET A 406 25.51 1.53 14.84
CA MET A 406 26.65 1.64 15.74
C MET A 406 26.73 0.37 16.57
N ASN A 407 27.94 0.00 16.96
CA ASN A 407 28.13 -1.08 17.90
C ASN A 407 29.22 -0.74 18.92
N SER A 408 29.11 -1.40 20.07
CA SER A 408 30.19 -1.51 21.04
C SER A 408 30.47 -2.98 21.30
N SER A 409 31.74 -3.38 21.19
CA SER A 409 32.22 -4.72 21.47
C SER A 409 33.23 -4.65 22.61
N ARG A 410 32.92 -5.25 23.75
CA ARG A 410 33.87 -5.38 24.87
C ARG A 410 34.56 -6.74 24.79
N ALA A 411 35.87 -6.70 24.61
CA ALA A 411 36.68 -7.91 24.60
C ALA A 411 36.62 -8.66 25.94
N ALA A 412 36.60 -9.99 25.88
CA ALA A 412 36.84 -10.83 27.05
C ALA A 412 38.25 -10.54 27.58
N THR A 413 38.42 -10.32 28.89
CA THR A 413 39.76 -10.11 29.45
C THR A 413 40.51 -11.43 29.52
N THR A 414 41.82 -11.41 29.25
CA THR A 414 42.70 -12.58 29.29
C THR A 414 42.90 -13.17 30.69
N SER A 415 42.54 -12.45 31.76
CA SER A 415 42.50 -12.98 33.12
C SER A 415 41.18 -13.71 33.36
N GLY A 416 41.26 -15.05 33.51
CA GLY A 416 40.13 -15.98 33.45
C GLY A 416 38.88 -15.57 34.24
N ASN A 417 37.74 -15.76 33.58
CA ASN A 417 36.34 -15.63 34.01
C ASN A 417 35.57 -14.40 33.52
N ALA A 418 36.19 -13.43 32.84
CA ALA A 418 35.42 -12.32 32.25
C ALA A 418 34.88 -12.70 30.86
N THR A 419 33.58 -12.50 30.71
CA THR A 419 32.81 -12.71 29.48
C THR A 419 32.77 -11.38 28.72
N GLY A 420 33.08 -11.37 27.42
CA GLY A 420 33.01 -10.16 26.60
C GLY A 420 31.57 -9.86 26.16
N THR A 421 31.07 -8.65 26.38
CA THR A 421 29.69 -8.25 26.05
C THR A 421 29.64 -7.40 24.77
N GLY A 422 28.47 -7.37 24.14
CA GLY A 422 28.25 -6.62 22.92
C GLY A 422 26.93 -5.88 22.90
N GLU A 423 26.91 -4.69 22.29
CA GLU A 423 25.67 -3.97 21.96
C GLU A 423 25.73 -3.46 20.53
N ALA A 424 24.65 -3.63 19.78
CA ALA A 424 24.45 -3.06 18.45
C ALA A 424 23.14 -2.29 18.45
N THR A 425 23.17 -1.09 17.87
CA THR A 425 21.99 -0.25 17.69
C THR A 425 21.88 0.13 16.23
N VAL A 426 20.67 0.01 15.69
CA VAL A 426 20.36 0.34 14.30
C VAL A 426 19.15 1.26 14.25
N ALA A 427 19.22 2.26 13.38
CA ALA A 427 18.09 3.11 13.03
C ALA A 427 17.84 3.02 11.52
N LEU A 428 16.59 2.80 11.15
CA LEU A 428 16.13 2.88 9.77
C LEU A 428 15.47 4.23 9.56
N GLU A 429 15.91 4.99 8.58
CA GLU A 429 15.29 6.25 8.19
C GLU A 429 14.90 6.22 6.71
N SER A 430 13.75 6.80 6.38
CA SER A 430 13.43 7.08 4.98
C SER A 430 14.39 8.11 4.41
N MET A 431 14.38 8.25 3.08
CA MET A 431 15.17 9.28 2.41
C MET A 431 14.75 10.71 2.76
N SER A 432 13.54 10.91 3.30
CA SER A 432 13.07 12.22 3.80
C SER A 432 13.47 12.50 5.24
N GLY A 433 14.17 11.57 5.90
CA GLY A 433 14.58 11.68 7.32
C GLY A 433 13.51 11.27 8.32
N GLU A 434 12.44 10.62 7.86
CA GLU A 434 11.47 10.00 8.76
C GLU A 434 12.09 8.76 9.39
N LEU A 435 12.18 8.72 10.72
CA LEU A 435 12.58 7.51 11.43
C LEU A 435 11.51 6.43 11.18
N LEU A 436 11.91 5.26 10.72
CA LEU A 436 11.04 4.10 10.47
C LEU A 436 11.10 3.10 11.62
N GLY A 437 12.19 3.12 12.38
CA GLY A 437 12.33 2.35 13.60
C GLY A 437 13.77 2.35 14.09
N MET A 438 13.92 2.20 15.40
CA MET A 438 15.22 2.09 16.06
C MET A 438 15.25 0.85 16.94
N TYR A 439 16.31 0.06 16.81
CA TYR A 439 16.41 -1.28 17.37
C TYR A 439 17.74 -1.45 18.07
N SER A 440 17.73 -2.17 19.20
CA SER A 440 18.95 -2.51 19.93
C SER A 440 19.00 -4.00 20.23
N TYR A 441 20.19 -4.57 20.04
CA TYR A 441 20.50 -5.94 20.38
C TYR A 441 21.73 -5.99 21.28
N ARG A 442 21.62 -6.77 22.36
CA ARG A 442 22.72 -7.01 23.29
C ARG A 442 23.02 -8.49 23.31
N SER A 443 24.30 -8.83 23.28
CA SER A 443 24.77 -10.20 23.41
C SER A 443 25.75 -10.35 24.56
N GLU A 444 25.66 -11.50 25.20
CA GLU A 444 26.64 -12.02 26.13
C GLU A 444 26.85 -13.50 25.77
N PRO A 445 28.09 -14.00 25.71
CA PRO A 445 28.36 -15.38 25.37
C PRO A 445 28.00 -16.30 26.54
N ASP A 446 27.46 -17.47 26.21
CA ASP A 446 27.00 -18.48 27.17
C ASP A 446 28.12 -19.11 28.02
N THR A 447 29.38 -18.91 27.62
CA THR A 447 30.55 -19.49 28.29
C THR A 447 31.56 -18.41 28.68
N ALA A 448 32.09 -18.50 29.90
CA ALA A 448 33.08 -17.56 30.42
C ALA A 448 34.39 -17.59 29.60
N GLY A 449 35.00 -16.43 29.39
CA GLY A 449 36.24 -16.27 28.62
C GLY A 449 36.05 -16.14 27.10
N TYR A 450 34.79 -16.10 26.62
CA TYR A 450 34.46 -15.89 25.20
C TYR A 450 33.94 -14.47 24.93
N HIS A 451 33.93 -14.06 23.66
CA HIS A 451 33.37 -12.79 23.18
C HIS A 451 31.92 -12.96 22.74
N GLY A 452 31.05 -11.97 22.96
CA GLY A 452 29.66 -11.95 22.48
C GLY A 452 29.46 -11.82 20.95
N GLY A 453 30.51 -12.11 20.17
CA GLY A 453 30.51 -12.05 18.72
C GLY A 453 30.82 -10.69 18.06
N ILE A 454 30.71 -10.63 16.73
CA ILE A 454 31.00 -9.42 15.94
C ILE A 454 29.75 -8.54 15.90
N MET A 455 29.61 -7.63 16.86
CA MET A 455 28.39 -6.84 17.05
C MET A 455 28.06 -5.89 15.91
N ALA A 456 29.07 -5.43 15.16
CA ALA A 456 28.89 -4.51 14.06
C ALA A 456 27.92 -5.02 12.98
N ASN A 457 27.74 -6.34 12.91
CA ASN A 457 26.84 -7.00 11.98
C ASN A 457 25.68 -7.70 12.67
N ALA A 458 25.40 -7.42 13.95
CA ALA A 458 24.43 -8.22 14.69
C ALA A 458 23.01 -8.04 14.16
N ILE A 459 22.57 -6.80 13.93
CA ILE A 459 21.33 -6.54 13.22
C ILE A 459 21.73 -6.32 11.76
N MET A 460 21.25 -7.17 10.84
CA MET A 460 21.58 -7.05 9.41
C MET A 460 20.38 -6.63 8.59
N CYS A 461 19.20 -7.11 8.91
CA CYS A 461 17.96 -6.64 8.29
C CYS A 461 16.84 -6.66 9.32
N ILE A 462 15.95 -5.67 9.23
CA ILE A 462 14.74 -5.62 10.04
C ILE A 462 13.69 -4.85 9.25
N ASN A 463 12.52 -5.46 9.04
CA ASN A 463 11.45 -4.81 8.31
C ASN A 463 10.74 -3.81 9.25
N PRO A 464 10.66 -2.52 8.91
CA PRO A 464 10.02 -1.51 9.75
C PRO A 464 8.49 -1.70 9.86
N TYR A 465 7.84 -2.41 8.94
CA TYR A 465 6.41 -2.69 8.95
C TYR A 465 6.04 -3.81 9.95
N SER A 466 6.87 -4.87 10.03
CA SER A 466 6.63 -6.01 10.93
C SER A 466 7.48 -6.02 12.20
N HIS A 467 8.55 -5.24 12.22
CA HIS A 467 9.61 -5.26 13.25
C HIS A 467 10.30 -6.62 13.39
N THR A 468 10.28 -7.41 12.32
CA THR A 468 10.88 -8.73 12.23
C THR A 468 12.11 -8.68 11.33
N GLY A 469 13.17 -9.40 11.70
CA GLY A 469 14.42 -9.35 10.97
C GLY A 469 15.34 -10.55 11.20
N VAL A 470 16.46 -10.53 10.48
CA VAL A 470 17.59 -11.43 10.74
C VAL A 470 18.59 -10.69 11.62
N ILE A 471 18.84 -11.29 12.77
CA ILE A 471 20.06 -11.02 13.53
C ILE A 471 21.09 -12.04 13.09
N ASN A 472 22.29 -11.56 12.79
CA ASN A 472 23.43 -12.42 12.66
C ASN A 472 23.83 -12.93 14.05
N GLU A 473 23.37 -14.13 14.38
CA GLU A 473 23.90 -14.90 15.50
C GLU A 473 25.20 -15.55 15.05
N HIS A 474 26.29 -14.77 15.03
CA HIS A 474 27.60 -15.36 14.86
C HIS A 474 28.67 -14.53 15.57
N PHE A 475 29.13 -15.03 16.71
CA PHE A 475 30.52 -15.48 16.88
C PHE A 475 30.70 -16.10 18.28
N THR A 476 30.21 -17.33 18.46
CA THR A 476 30.85 -18.30 19.35
C THR A 476 31.57 -19.31 18.44
N HIS A 477 32.91 -19.26 18.45
CA HIS A 477 33.88 -20.15 17.78
C HIS A 477 33.35 -21.13 16.70
N ASN A 478 33.49 -20.78 15.41
CA ASN A 478 33.28 -21.66 14.24
C ASN A 478 31.85 -22.21 13.99
N TYR A 479 30.79 -21.66 14.61
CA TYR A 479 29.41 -22.12 14.38
C TYR A 479 28.59 -21.19 13.49
N HIS A 480 28.24 -21.61 12.28
CA HIS A 480 27.40 -20.85 11.35
C HIS A 480 25.90 -21.04 11.62
N GLY A 481 25.15 -19.94 11.74
CA GLY A 481 23.69 -19.94 11.90
C GLY A 481 23.11 -18.52 11.81
N LEU A 482 21.78 -18.43 11.65
CA LEU A 482 21.03 -17.17 11.73
C LEU A 482 20.07 -17.19 12.90
N GLY A 483 19.99 -16.05 13.58
CA GLY A 483 18.95 -15.71 14.52
C GLY A 483 17.77 -15.01 13.87
N ARG A 484 16.56 -15.27 14.36
CA ARG A 484 15.43 -14.37 14.14
C ARG A 484 15.27 -13.46 15.32
N THR A 485 14.73 -12.28 15.04
CA THR A 485 13.99 -11.52 16.04
C THR A 485 12.51 -11.74 15.83
N CYS A 486 11.78 -11.94 16.92
CA CYS A 486 10.35 -11.70 16.93
C CYS A 486 10.09 -10.29 17.48
N ARG A 487 9.18 -9.58 16.80
CA ARG A 487 8.49 -8.33 17.17
C ARG A 487 9.18 -7.52 18.28
N ALA A 488 9.94 -6.49 17.87
CA ALA A 488 10.45 -5.48 18.80
C ALA A 488 9.25 -4.73 19.42
N PHE A 489 9.01 -4.93 20.72
CA PHE A 489 7.89 -4.30 21.46
C PHE A 489 8.14 -2.81 21.70
#